data_AF-B8ES51-F1
#
_entry.id   AF-B8ES51-F1
#
_cell.length_a   1.000
_cell.length_b   1.000
_cell.length_c   1.000
_cell.angle_alpha   90.00
_cell.angle_beta   90.00
_cell.angle_gamma   90.00
#
_symmetry.space_group_name_H-M   'P 1'
#
loop_
_entity.id
_entity.type
_entity.pdbx_description
1 polymer ?
#
loop_
_entity_poly.entity_id
_entity_poly.type
_entity_poly.pdbx_seq_one_letter_code
_entity_poly.pdbx_strand_id
1 'polypeptide(L)'
;MANKIQELRQKVPDSEKVTVNLGFIDLGRVDLMVRDGFYANRADFIRAAVRSLLERQDEAVRHSVARKQLSLGLSHFTRRDLEAARDAGAPLHIQVLGLALIDDDVTPELARASIASVEVLGAFQASPAVKAALSDRTV
;
A
#
# COMPACT_ATOMS: atom_id res chain seq x y z
N MET A 1 -20.20 35.21 -2.80
CA MET A 1 -18.78 34.80 -2.85
C MET A 1 -18.46 34.03 -1.57
N ALA A 2 -18.31 32.72 -1.67
CA ALA A 2 -17.60 31.89 -0.69
C ALA A 2 -17.34 30.55 -1.39
N ASN A 3 -16.19 30.48 -2.05
CA ASN A 3 -15.77 29.37 -2.87
C ASN A 3 -15.59 28.15 -1.95
N LYS A 4 -16.45 27.15 -2.10
CA LYS A 4 -16.43 25.89 -1.33
C LYS A 4 -15.33 24.98 -1.90
N ILE A 5 -14.10 25.48 -1.95
CA ILE A 5 -12.90 24.69 -2.26
C ILE A 5 -12.43 24.10 -0.93
N GLN A 6 -13.27 23.25 -0.35
CA GLN A 6 -12.81 22.40 0.73
C GLN A 6 -12.16 21.20 0.05
N GLU A 7 -10.87 21.40 -0.25
CA GLU A 7 -9.84 20.40 -0.52
C GLU A 7 -10.39 18.98 -0.69
N LEU A 8 -10.59 18.57 -1.95
CA LEU A 8 -10.61 17.17 -2.37
C LEU A 8 -9.20 16.56 -2.16
N ARG A 9 -8.67 16.61 -0.93
CA ARG A 9 -7.61 15.69 -0.53
C ARG A 9 -8.29 14.33 -0.50
N GLN A 10 -8.09 13.55 -1.56
CA GLN A 10 -8.46 12.14 -1.57
C GLN A 10 -7.88 11.52 -0.29
N LYS A 11 -8.76 11.16 0.64
CA LYS A 11 -8.35 10.52 1.87
C LYS A 11 -7.92 9.11 1.47
N VAL A 12 -6.62 8.84 1.58
CA VAL A 12 -6.04 7.52 1.37
C VAL A 12 -6.85 6.52 2.20
N PRO A 13 -7.39 5.45 1.60
CA PRO A 13 -8.10 4.43 2.35
C PRO A 13 -7.19 3.85 3.44
N ASP A 14 -7.68 3.77 4.67
CA ASP A 14 -6.91 3.23 5.81
C ASP A 14 -6.62 1.71 5.67
N SER A 15 -7.28 1.04 4.72
CA SER A 15 -7.14 -0.40 4.49
C SER A 15 -7.50 -0.80 3.06
N GLU A 16 -6.81 -1.82 2.54
CA GLU A 16 -7.12 -2.46 1.26
C GLU A 16 -8.05 -3.67 1.47
N LYS A 17 -9.05 -3.85 0.59
CA LYS A 17 -9.97 -4.99 0.68
C LYS A 17 -9.32 -6.24 0.09
N VAL A 18 -9.23 -7.30 0.90
CA VAL A 18 -8.81 -8.62 0.45
C VAL A 18 -10.02 -9.57 0.39
N THR A 19 -10.16 -10.32 -0.71
CA THR A 19 -11.22 -11.34 -0.87
C THR A 19 -10.58 -12.72 -0.90
N VAL A 20 -10.99 -13.61 -0.01
CA VAL A 20 -10.46 -14.97 0.12
C VAL A 20 -11.59 -15.98 0.30
N ASN A 21 -11.38 -17.20 -0.18
CA ASN A 21 -12.25 -18.34 0.10
C ASN A 21 -11.79 -19.02 1.39
N LEU A 22 -12.74 -19.41 2.25
CA LEU A 22 -12.48 -20.19 3.47
C LEU A 22 -13.20 -21.53 3.39
N GLY A 23 -12.58 -22.57 3.93
CA GLY A 23 -13.23 -23.88 4.07
C GLY A 23 -14.44 -23.81 5.01
N PHE A 24 -15.46 -24.62 4.77
CA PHE A 24 -16.71 -24.59 5.55
C PHE A 24 -16.50 -24.76 7.05
N ILE A 25 -15.56 -25.62 7.46
CA ILE A 25 -15.25 -25.86 8.87
C ILE A 25 -14.61 -24.63 9.53
N ASP A 26 -13.64 -24.00 8.86
CA ASP A 26 -12.98 -22.81 9.40
C ASP A 26 -13.93 -21.62 9.43
N LEU A 27 -14.76 -21.44 8.41
CA LEU A 27 -15.83 -20.43 8.43
C LEU A 27 -16.77 -20.64 9.62
N GLY A 28 -17.20 -21.89 9.88
CA GLY A 28 -18.03 -22.22 11.03
C GLY A 28 -17.36 -21.92 12.38
N ARG A 29 -16.05 -22.15 12.49
CA ARG A 29 -15.26 -21.78 13.68
C ARG A 29 -15.18 -20.27 13.85
N VAL A 30 -14.93 -19.52 12.78
CA VAL A 30 -14.95 -18.04 12.80
C VAL A 30 -16.31 -17.53 13.27
N ASP A 31 -17.39 -18.11 12.76
CA ASP A 31 -18.76 -17.74 13.14
C ASP A 31 -19.04 -18.00 14.62
N LEU A 32 -18.56 -19.12 15.17
CA LEU A 32 -18.67 -19.41 16.58
C LEU A 32 -17.92 -18.36 17.43
N MET A 33 -16.69 -18.02 17.05
CA MET A 33 -15.89 -17.00 17.75
C MET A 33 -16.57 -15.62 17.77
N VAL A 34 -17.24 -15.26 16.68
CA VAL A 34 -18.02 -14.00 16.61
C VAL A 34 -19.30 -14.12 17.45
N ARG A 35 -20.02 -15.23 17.34
CA ARG A 35 -21.28 -15.46 18.07
C ARG A 35 -21.09 -15.44 19.58
N ASP A 36 -20.00 -15.99 20.08
CA ASP A 36 -19.68 -16.04 21.52
C ASP A 36 -19.06 -14.73 22.01
N GLY A 37 -18.91 -13.72 21.13
CA GLY A 37 -18.51 -12.36 21.51
C GLY A 37 -17.00 -12.14 21.64
N PHE A 38 -16.16 -13.09 21.25
CA PHE A 38 -14.70 -12.90 21.25
C PHE A 38 -14.25 -11.87 20.21
N TYR A 39 -15.01 -11.71 19.13
CA TYR A 39 -14.76 -10.73 18.07
C TYR A 39 -16.07 -10.08 17.61
N ALA A 40 -16.03 -8.78 17.28
CA ALA A 40 -17.23 -8.04 16.89
C ALA A 40 -17.80 -8.46 15.52
N ASN A 41 -16.96 -8.93 14.59
CA ASN A 41 -17.38 -9.46 13.29
C ASN A 41 -16.28 -10.34 12.67
N ARG A 42 -16.61 -11.02 11.55
CA ARG A 42 -15.67 -11.89 10.81
C ARG A 42 -14.42 -11.15 10.34
N ALA A 43 -14.55 -9.89 9.92
CA ALA A 43 -13.42 -9.12 9.43
C ALA A 43 -12.44 -8.75 10.56
N ASP A 44 -12.93 -8.47 11.77
CA ASP A 44 -12.09 -8.27 12.96
C ASP A 44 -11.31 -9.53 13.31
N PHE A 45 -11.96 -10.70 13.29
CA PHE A 45 -11.29 -11.99 13.50
C PHE A 45 -10.17 -12.19 12.48
N ILE A 46 -10.46 -12.02 11.19
CA ILE A 46 -9.48 -12.23 10.11
C ILE A 46 -8.31 -11.25 10.24
N ARG A 47 -8.58 -9.96 10.54
CA ARG A 47 -7.54 -8.96 10.79
C ARG A 47 -6.67 -9.32 12.00
N ALA A 48 -7.25 -9.86 13.07
CA ALA A 48 -6.48 -10.32 14.22
C ALA A 48 -5.63 -11.56 13.91
N ALA A 49 -6.18 -12.53 13.18
CA ALA A 49 -5.48 -13.74 12.77
C ALA A 49 -4.26 -13.43 11.88
N VAL A 50 -4.42 -12.53 10.91
CA VAL A 50 -3.32 -12.07 10.03
C VAL A 50 -2.21 -11.43 10.86
N ARG A 51 -2.54 -10.50 11.78
CA ARG A 51 -1.54 -9.86 12.65
C ARG A 51 -0.81 -10.88 13.52
N SER A 52 -1.55 -11.78 14.16
CA SER A 52 -0.94 -12.81 15.01
C SER A 52 -0.01 -13.74 14.24
N LEU A 53 -0.36 -14.11 13.00
CA LEU A 53 0.49 -14.95 12.18
C LEU A 53 1.75 -14.21 11.70
N LEU A 54 1.63 -12.93 11.33
CA LEU A 54 2.78 -12.12 10.92
C LEU A 54 3.73 -11.87 12.09
N GLU A 55 3.22 -11.61 13.29
CA GLU A 55 4.05 -11.50 14.50
C GLU A 55 4.85 -12.78 14.78
N ARG A 56 4.24 -13.95 14.57
CA ARG A 56 4.94 -15.24 14.70
C ARG A 56 6.01 -15.46 13.63
N GLN A 57 5.92 -14.77 12.50
CA GLN A 57 6.83 -14.88 11.36
C GLN A 57 7.76 -13.66 11.22
N ASP A 58 7.79 -12.78 12.22
CA ASP A 58 8.45 -11.47 12.15
C ASP A 58 9.93 -11.58 11.77
N GLU A 59 10.66 -12.56 12.30
CA GLU A 59 12.07 -12.77 11.96
C GLU A 59 12.28 -13.10 10.47
N ALA A 60 11.43 -13.97 9.90
CA ALA A 60 11.49 -14.31 8.48
C ALA A 60 11.15 -13.09 7.60
N VAL A 61 10.20 -12.26 8.04
CA VAL A 61 9.84 -11.01 7.37
C VAL A 61 11.02 -10.02 7.42
N ARG A 62 11.61 -9.78 8.60
CA ARG A 62 12.77 -8.87 8.78
C ARG A 62 13.96 -9.28 7.92
N HIS A 63 14.31 -10.57 7.91
CA HIS A 63 15.41 -11.07 7.07
C HIS A 63 15.13 -10.85 5.57
N SER A 64 13.87 -10.98 5.15
CA SER A 64 13.46 -10.73 3.77
C SER A 64 13.48 -9.24 3.41
N VAL A 65 13.01 -8.38 4.32
CA VAL A 65 13.05 -6.91 4.18
C VAL A 65 14.48 -6.42 4.04
N ALA A 66 15.40 -6.89 4.90
CA ALA A 66 16.81 -6.50 4.85
C ALA A 66 17.48 -6.95 3.54
N ARG A 67 17.23 -8.18 3.08
CA ARG A 67 17.79 -8.67 1.80
C ARG A 67 17.31 -7.88 0.59
N LYS A 68 16.04 -7.47 0.59
CA LYS A 68 15.41 -6.75 -0.52
C LYS A 68 15.50 -5.23 -0.41
N GLN A 69 16.09 -4.70 0.67
CA GLN A 69 16.18 -3.26 0.95
C GLN A 69 14.82 -2.54 0.94
N LEU A 70 13.75 -3.24 1.33
CA LEU A 70 12.40 -2.70 1.34
C LEU A 70 12.21 -1.70 2.49
N SER A 71 11.58 -0.56 2.22
CA SER A 71 11.08 0.35 3.23
C SER A 71 9.73 -0.16 3.75
N LEU A 72 9.64 -0.45 5.05
CA LEU A 72 8.40 -0.87 5.69
C LEU A 72 7.54 0.34 6.04
N GLY A 73 6.28 0.36 5.57
CA GLY A 73 5.28 1.34 5.99
C GLY A 73 4.58 2.06 4.85
N LEU A 74 4.22 3.32 5.10
CA LEU A 74 3.57 4.20 4.13
C LEU A 74 4.63 5.14 3.55
N SER A 75 4.80 5.12 2.24
CA SER A 75 5.65 6.05 1.49
C SER A 75 4.80 6.94 0.62
N HIS A 76 4.93 8.26 0.81
CA HIS A 76 4.20 9.26 0.05
C HIS A 76 5.16 10.08 -0.80
N PHE A 77 4.88 10.16 -2.09
CA PHE A 77 5.69 10.88 -3.07
C PHE A 77 4.87 12.03 -3.65
N THR A 78 5.29 13.25 -3.36
CA THR A 78 4.65 14.47 -3.88
C THR A 78 5.25 14.85 -5.23
N ARG A 79 4.55 15.71 -5.99
CA ARG A 79 5.11 16.33 -7.19
C ARG A 79 6.49 16.96 -6.94
N ARG A 80 6.65 17.65 -5.82
CA ARG A 80 7.90 18.33 -5.45
C ARG A 80 9.05 17.34 -5.28
N ASP A 81 8.80 16.19 -4.66
CA ASP A 81 9.83 15.16 -4.46
C ASP A 81 10.31 14.59 -5.79
N LEU A 82 9.38 14.38 -6.73
CA LEU A 82 9.68 13.88 -8.07
C LEU A 82 10.39 14.92 -8.95
N GLU A 83 10.00 16.19 -8.86
CA GLU A 83 10.71 17.29 -9.52
C GLU A 83 12.14 17.41 -9.01
N ALA A 84 12.34 17.35 -7.68
CA ALA A 84 13.67 17.38 -7.08
C ALA A 84 14.53 16.18 -7.52
N ALA A 85 13.97 14.97 -7.57
CA ALA A 85 14.68 13.78 -8.03
C ALA A 85 15.09 13.89 -9.51
N ARG A 86 14.19 14.41 -10.37
CA ARG A 86 14.47 14.67 -11.78
C ARG A 86 15.58 15.70 -11.93
N ASP A 87 15.47 16.83 -11.24
CA ASP A 87 16.39 17.96 -11.38
C ASP A 87 17.79 17.64 -10.81
N ALA A 88 17.85 16.76 -9.80
CA ALA A 88 19.10 16.20 -9.28
C ALA A 88 19.72 15.12 -10.18
N GLY A 89 19.00 14.63 -11.20
CA GLY A 89 19.43 13.51 -12.04
C GLY A 89 19.55 12.18 -11.28
N ALA A 90 18.88 12.06 -10.14
CA ALA A 90 18.91 10.89 -9.26
C ALA A 90 17.51 10.26 -9.20
N PRO A 91 17.16 9.38 -10.17
CA PRO A 91 15.84 8.82 -10.23
C PRO A 91 15.56 7.89 -9.04
N LEU A 92 14.33 7.92 -8.53
CA LEU A 92 13.88 7.19 -7.36
C LEU A 92 13.72 5.70 -7.67
N HIS A 93 14.22 4.86 -6.76
CA HIS A 93 13.90 3.45 -6.68
C HIS A 93 12.90 3.24 -5.54
N ILE A 94 11.63 3.03 -5.90
CA ILE A 94 10.56 2.84 -4.92
C ILE A 94 10.53 1.37 -4.54
N GLN A 95 10.91 1.05 -3.30
CA GLN A 95 10.95 -0.30 -2.75
C GLN A 95 10.20 -0.30 -1.42
N VAL A 96 8.92 -0.71 -1.43
CA VAL A 96 8.02 -0.53 -0.28
C VAL A 96 7.33 -1.82 0.09
N LEU A 97 7.34 -2.15 1.38
CA LEU A 97 6.47 -3.16 2.00
C LEU A 97 5.38 -2.42 2.77
N GLY A 98 4.17 -2.36 2.21
CA GLY A 98 3.06 -1.56 2.74
C GLY A 98 2.33 -0.78 1.64
N LEU A 99 2.33 0.55 1.74
CA LEU A 99 1.68 1.43 0.78
C LEU A 99 2.68 2.40 0.16
N ALA A 100 2.73 2.46 -1.15
CA ALA A 100 3.33 3.58 -1.88
C ALA A 100 2.22 4.42 -2.51
N LEU A 101 2.21 5.71 -2.22
CA LEU A 101 1.25 6.69 -2.72
C LEU A 101 1.99 7.76 -3.52
N ILE A 102 1.52 8.01 -4.74
CA ILE A 102 1.92 9.16 -5.55
C ILE A 102 0.73 10.12 -5.64
N ASP A 103 0.96 11.40 -5.40
CA ASP A 103 -0.10 12.42 -5.47
C ASP A 103 -0.77 12.47 -6.86
N ASP A 104 -2.06 12.80 -6.86
CA ASP A 104 -2.88 12.89 -8.08
C ASP A 104 -2.44 14.00 -9.03
N ASP A 105 -1.71 15.01 -8.53
CA ASP A 105 -1.19 16.10 -9.34
C ASP A 105 0.11 15.73 -10.06
N VAL A 106 0.66 14.53 -9.86
CA VAL A 106 1.84 14.06 -10.59
C VAL A 106 1.45 13.68 -12.02
N THR A 107 2.15 14.27 -12.99
CA THR A 107 1.93 13.92 -14.40
C THR A 107 2.68 12.63 -14.77
N PRO A 108 2.19 11.87 -15.77
CA PRO A 108 2.85 10.64 -16.23
C PRO A 108 4.29 10.88 -16.70
N GLU A 109 4.56 12.03 -17.31
CA GLU A 109 5.88 12.41 -17.83
C GLU A 109 6.85 12.69 -16.69
N LEU A 110 6.40 13.40 -15.64
CA LEU A 110 7.21 13.67 -14.46
C LEU A 110 7.53 12.35 -13.73
N ALA A 111 6.54 11.48 -13.54
CA ALA A 111 6.74 10.18 -12.92
C ALA A 111 7.77 9.35 -13.70
N ARG A 112 7.67 9.30 -15.03
CA ARG A 112 8.61 8.56 -15.89
C ARG A 112 10.00 9.20 -15.94
N ALA A 113 10.12 10.51 -15.77
CA ALA A 113 11.42 11.17 -15.71
C ALA A 113 12.14 10.99 -14.36
N SER A 114 11.39 10.75 -13.29
CA SER A 114 11.90 10.75 -11.91
C SER A 114 11.95 9.38 -11.24
N ILE A 115 11.23 8.36 -11.72
CA ILE A 115 11.13 7.04 -11.07
C ILE A 115 11.80 5.98 -11.94
N ALA A 116 12.90 5.38 -11.45
CA ALA A 116 13.62 4.33 -12.16
C ALA A 116 12.91 2.97 -12.05
N SER A 117 12.43 2.59 -10.86
CA SER A 117 11.77 1.30 -10.62
C SER A 117 10.75 1.40 -9.49
N VAL A 118 9.74 0.53 -9.54
CA VAL A 118 8.70 0.41 -8.50
C VAL A 118 8.54 -1.07 -8.12
N GLU A 119 8.97 -1.44 -6.91
CA GLU A 119 8.65 -2.72 -6.26
C GLU A 119 7.82 -2.42 -5.02
N VAL A 120 6.54 -2.78 -5.05
CA VAL A 120 5.62 -2.52 -3.94
C VAL A 120 4.93 -3.81 -3.53
N LEU A 121 5.29 -4.31 -2.34
CA LEU A 121 4.62 -5.43 -1.70
C LEU A 121 3.51 -4.88 -0.81
N GLY A 122 2.29 -4.83 -1.36
CA GLY A 122 1.11 -4.29 -0.70
C GLY A 122 0.24 -3.52 -1.68
N ALA A 123 0.07 -2.23 -1.46
CA ALA A 123 -0.75 -1.37 -2.32
C ALA A 123 0.09 -0.27 -2.99
N PHE A 124 -0.14 -0.07 -4.28
CA PHE A 124 0.40 1.07 -5.01
C PHE A 124 -0.75 1.97 -5.48
N GLN A 125 -0.82 3.17 -4.93
CA GLN A 125 -1.83 4.17 -5.22
C GLN A 125 -1.20 5.32 -6.00
N ALA A 126 -1.77 5.60 -7.16
CA ALA A 126 -1.37 6.65 -8.08
C ALA A 126 -2.50 6.82 -9.11
N SER A 127 -2.51 7.95 -9.81
CA SER A 127 -3.46 8.17 -10.90
C SER A 127 -3.33 7.06 -11.97
N PRO A 128 -4.42 6.68 -12.66
CA PRO A 128 -4.38 5.63 -13.69
C PRO A 128 -3.35 5.92 -14.80
N ALA A 129 -3.19 7.20 -15.15
CA ALA A 129 -2.22 7.64 -16.16
C ALA A 129 -0.77 7.42 -15.70
N VAL A 130 -0.46 7.71 -14.42
CA VAL A 130 0.87 7.45 -13.84
C VAL A 130 1.13 5.94 -13.74
N LYS A 131 0.15 5.15 -13.31
CA LYS A 131 0.27 3.67 -13.28
C LYS A 131 0.56 3.11 -14.67
N ALA A 132 -0.13 3.59 -15.70
CA ALA A 132 0.11 3.19 -17.07
C ALA A 132 1.54 3.55 -17.54
N ALA A 133 2.00 4.76 -17.23
CA ALA A 133 3.34 5.24 -17.61
C ALA A 133 4.50 4.56 -16.87
N LEU A 134 4.24 3.91 -15.74
CA LEU A 134 5.21 3.14 -14.94
C LEU A 134 5.06 1.61 -15.09
N SER A 135 4.14 1.15 -15.96
CA SER A 135 3.86 -0.28 -16.12
C SER A 135 5.08 -1.10 -16.55
N ASP A 136 5.98 -0.53 -17.36
CA ASP A 136 7.24 -1.15 -17.79
C ASP A 136 8.34 -1.13 -16.71
N ARG A 137 8.10 -0.51 -15.56
CA ARG A 137 9.06 -0.32 -14.45
C ARG A 137 8.58 -0.89 -13.12
N THR A 138 7.40 -1.50 -13.12
CA THR A 138 6.80 -2.10 -11.93
C THR A 138 7.13 -3.59 -11.87
N VAL A 139 7.62 -4.07 -10.73
CA VAL A 139 8.01 -5.46 -10.47
C VAL A 139 7.14 -6.07 -9.37
#